data_AF-A0A7D9JMT0-F1
#
_entry.id   AF-A0A7D9JMT0-F1
#
_cell.length_a   1.000
_cell.length_b   1.000
_cell.length_c   1.000
_cell.angle_alpha   90.00
_cell.angle_beta   90.00
_cell.angle_gamma   90.00
#
_symmetry.space_group_name_H-M   'P 1'
#
loop_
_entity.id
_entity.type
_entity.pdbx_description
1 polymer ?
#
loop_
_entity_poly.entity_id
_entity_poly.type
_entity_poly.pdbx_seq_one_letter_code
_entity_poly.pdbx_strand_id
1 'polypeptide(L)'
;YLFNRIIFAIFFVLNLVLWAEQSSAAIPFETLITLLALWFGISVPLVCVGAYFGFRKPVIELPACTNEIPRQIPEQRFYRHAVFGITIGGVLPFGCIFIQLFFILNSIWSHQIYYMFGFLLLASTMLMITVSETCILLCYFHLCAEDYHWWWRSYLTGACTAIYFFMYSIYFFHKLTIVGTTSLVLYFGYTSIMVILFFLYTGIKGNMLQLMTSC
;
A
#
# COMPACT_ATOMS: atom_id res chain seq x y z
N TYR A 1 -0.28 14.81 -3.42
CA TYR A 1 -1.45 15.27 -4.22
C TYR A 1 -1.96 14.21 -5.20
N LEU A 2 -1.10 13.53 -5.97
CA LEU A 2 -1.53 12.53 -6.97
C LEU A 2 -2.42 11.42 -6.38
N PHE A 3 -2.03 10.86 -5.23
CA PHE A 3 -2.78 9.82 -4.53
C PHE A 3 -4.21 10.23 -4.15
N ASN A 4 -4.37 11.40 -3.51
CA ASN A 4 -5.70 11.91 -3.13
C ASN A 4 -6.59 12.14 -4.36
N ARG A 5 -6.01 12.56 -5.49
CA ARG A 5 -6.76 12.70 -6.76
C ARG A 5 -7.24 11.36 -7.30
N ILE A 6 -6.42 10.31 -7.22
CA ILE A 6 -6.77 8.97 -7.70
C ILE A 6 -7.91 8.40 -6.86
N ILE A 7 -7.82 8.45 -5.52
CA ILE A 7 -8.91 7.97 -4.66
C ILE A 7 -10.20 8.72 -4.94
N PHE A 8 -10.12 10.05 -5.03
CA PHE A 8 -11.28 10.88 -5.29
C PHE A 8 -11.92 10.55 -6.66
N ALA A 9 -11.11 10.35 -7.70
CA ALA A 9 -11.61 9.96 -9.02
C ALA A 9 -12.33 8.62 -8.97
N ILE A 10 -11.77 7.61 -8.29
CA ILE A 10 -12.42 6.30 -8.14
C ILE A 10 -13.73 6.45 -7.37
N PHE A 11 -13.74 7.17 -6.24
CA PHE A 11 -14.93 7.41 -5.43
C PHE A 11 -16.03 8.13 -6.21
N PHE A 12 -15.65 9.10 -7.06
CA PHE A 12 -16.59 9.82 -7.92
C PHE A 12 -17.21 8.90 -8.98
N VAL A 13 -16.40 8.08 -9.66
CA VAL A 13 -16.88 7.09 -10.63
C VAL A 13 -17.84 6.08 -9.96
N LEU A 14 -17.51 5.60 -8.76
CA LEU A 14 -18.38 4.68 -8.02
C LEU A 14 -19.72 5.35 -7.65
N ASN A 15 -19.69 6.62 -7.25
CA ASN A 15 -20.91 7.39 -6.99
C ASN A 15 -21.77 7.60 -8.23
N LEU A 16 -21.17 7.86 -9.39
CA LEU A 16 -21.93 7.98 -10.65
C LEU A 16 -22.68 6.70 -10.99
N VAL A 17 -22.05 5.54 -10.77
CA VAL A 17 -22.67 4.23 -11.01
C VAL A 17 -23.82 3.97 -10.03
N LEU A 18 -23.66 4.34 -8.75
CA LEU A 18 -24.75 4.27 -7.77
C LEU A 18 -25.93 5.17 -8.13
N TRP A 19 -25.65 6.34 -8.69
CA TRP A 19 -26.66 7.31 -9.11
C TRP A 19 -27.44 6.83 -10.34
N ALA A 20 -26.76 6.19 -11.30
CA ALA A 20 -27.38 5.60 -12.50
C ALA A 20 -28.41 4.51 -12.15
N GLU A 21 -28.15 3.75 -11.09
CA GLU A 21 -29.01 2.65 -10.64
C GLU A 21 -30.09 3.09 -9.64
N GLN A 22 -30.20 4.40 -9.38
CA GLN A 22 -31.11 4.98 -8.37
C GLN A 22 -31.04 4.27 -7.01
N SER A 23 -29.86 3.76 -6.66
CA SER A 23 -29.68 2.96 -5.46
C SER A 23 -29.80 3.84 -4.22
N SER A 24 -30.43 3.34 -3.16
CA SER A 24 -30.51 4.04 -1.87
C SER A 24 -29.15 4.27 -1.20
N ALA A 25 -28.09 3.63 -1.71
CA ALA A 25 -26.70 3.87 -1.31
C ALA A 25 -26.05 5.04 -2.09
N ALA A 26 -26.74 5.65 -3.04
CA ALA A 26 -26.25 6.80 -3.78
C ALA A 26 -26.20 8.03 -2.86
N ILE A 27 -25.02 8.64 -2.78
CA ILE A 27 -24.76 9.78 -1.92
C ILE A 27 -25.37 11.02 -2.61
N PRO A 28 -26.31 11.75 -1.98
CA PRO A 28 -26.89 12.94 -2.59
C PRO A 28 -25.82 14.00 -2.90
N PHE A 29 -26.07 14.83 -3.91
CA PHE A 29 -25.09 15.80 -4.40
C PHE A 29 -24.56 16.74 -3.29
N GLU A 30 -25.42 17.12 -2.37
CA GLU A 30 -25.07 17.96 -1.20
C GLU A 30 -24.09 17.27 -0.25
N THR A 31 -24.29 15.98 0.05
CA THR A 31 -23.37 15.23 0.91
C THR A 31 -22.07 14.93 0.18
N LEU A 32 -22.07 14.84 -1.16
CA LEU A 32 -20.84 14.73 -1.95
C LEU A 32 -19.98 16.00 -1.84
N ILE A 33 -20.59 17.19 -1.94
CA ILE A 33 -19.89 18.48 -1.72
C ILE A 33 -19.37 18.56 -0.28
N THR A 34 -20.18 18.15 0.70
CA THR A 34 -19.77 18.14 2.12
C THR A 34 -18.59 17.20 2.36
N LEU A 35 -18.62 15.99 1.80
CA LEU A 35 -17.52 15.03 1.89
C LEU A 35 -16.24 15.59 1.25
N LEU A 36 -16.38 16.25 0.10
CA LEU A 36 -15.27 16.87 -0.62
C LEU A 36 -14.65 18.00 0.20
N ALA A 37 -15.48 18.89 0.75
CA ALA A 37 -15.03 19.97 1.62
C ALA A 37 -14.34 19.45 2.88
N LEU A 38 -14.90 18.42 3.53
CA LEU A 38 -14.30 17.77 4.69
C LEU A 38 -12.95 17.11 4.32
N TRP A 39 -12.91 16.41 3.19
CA TRP A 39 -11.71 15.72 2.70
C TRP A 39 -10.57 16.70 2.43
N PHE A 40 -10.82 17.78 1.70
CA PHE A 40 -9.82 18.82 1.47
C PHE A 40 -9.47 19.55 2.77
N GLY A 41 -10.47 19.85 3.60
CA GLY A 41 -10.31 20.50 4.89
C GLY A 41 -9.42 19.74 5.87
N ILE A 42 -9.39 18.40 5.83
CA ILE A 42 -8.52 17.58 6.67
C ILE A 42 -7.20 17.24 5.96
N SER A 43 -7.26 16.83 4.69
CA SER A 43 -6.08 16.34 3.96
C SER A 43 -5.05 17.43 3.70
N VAL A 44 -5.48 18.65 3.36
CA VAL A 44 -4.57 19.76 3.07
C VAL A 44 -3.75 20.16 4.31
N PRO A 45 -4.35 20.47 5.48
CA PRO A 45 -3.56 20.80 6.66
C PRO A 45 -2.72 19.61 7.12
N LEU A 46 -3.21 18.37 7.02
CA LEU A 46 -2.42 17.20 7.42
C LEU A 46 -1.16 17.03 6.55
N VAL A 47 -1.27 17.25 5.23
CA VAL A 47 -0.10 17.23 4.32
C VAL A 47 0.82 18.42 4.58
N CYS A 48 0.28 19.61 4.86
CA CYS A 48 1.09 20.78 5.23
C CYS A 48 1.86 20.55 6.53
N VAL A 49 1.22 19.98 7.56
CA VAL A 49 1.84 19.62 8.83
C VAL A 49 2.92 18.54 8.60
N GLY A 50 2.61 17.50 7.83
CA GLY A 50 3.58 16.47 7.46
C GLY A 50 4.79 17.04 6.71
N ALA A 51 4.57 17.95 5.75
CA ALA A 51 5.63 18.63 5.03
C ALA A 51 6.45 19.55 5.95
N TYR A 52 5.80 20.30 6.83
CA TYR A 52 6.46 21.18 7.81
C TYR A 52 7.41 20.39 8.74
N PHE A 53 6.97 19.24 9.25
CA PHE A 53 7.85 18.35 10.02
C PHE A 53 8.91 17.66 9.15
N GLY A 54 8.59 17.35 7.89
CA GLY A 54 9.54 16.79 6.91
C GLY A 54 10.70 17.74 6.61
N PHE A 55 10.44 19.03 6.39
CA PHE A 55 11.47 20.03 6.09
C PHE A 55 12.36 20.37 7.30
N ARG A 56 11.90 20.09 8.52
CA ARG A 56 12.69 20.29 9.76
C ARG A 56 13.58 19.10 10.12
N LYS A 57 13.40 17.95 9.47
CA LYS A 57 14.29 16.80 9.66
C LYS A 57 15.64 17.12 9.00
N PRO A 58 16.77 16.91 9.70
CA PRO A 58 18.08 17.03 9.07
C PRO A 58 18.19 16.06 7.89
N VAL A 59 18.91 16.47 6.85
CA VAL A 59 19.25 15.59 5.72
C VAL A 59 19.97 14.38 6.29
N ILE A 60 19.55 13.18 5.87
CA ILE A 60 20.20 11.94 6.26
C ILE A 60 21.63 11.99 5.69
N GLU A 61 22.61 12.16 6.58
CA GLU A 61 24.03 12.15 6.20
C GLU A 61 24.40 10.73 5.77
N LEU A 62 24.84 10.56 4.52
CA LEU A 62 25.33 9.28 4.06
C LEU A 62 26.68 9.01 4.74
N PRO A 63 26.88 7.84 5.40
CA PRO A 63 28.03 7.59 6.28
C PRO A 63 29.38 7.42 5.56
N ALA A 64 29.45 7.61 4.24
CA ALA A 64 30.68 7.41 3.47
C ALA A 64 30.94 8.56 2.50
N CYS A 65 32.22 8.98 2.43
CA CYS A 65 32.73 9.75 1.31
C CYS A 65 32.45 8.95 0.03
N THR A 66 31.53 9.45 -0.79
CA THR A 66 31.22 8.81 -2.07
C THR A 66 32.43 8.94 -2.98
N ASN A 67 32.92 7.82 -3.51
CA ASN A 67 33.93 7.85 -4.55
C ASN A 67 33.24 8.31 -5.83
N GLU A 68 33.76 9.33 -6.52
CA GLU A 68 33.08 9.97 -7.65
C GLU A 68 32.88 9.05 -8.87
N ILE A 69 33.61 7.93 -8.92
CA ILE A 69 33.49 6.93 -9.97
C ILE A 69 32.60 5.78 -9.47
N PRO A 70 31.42 5.55 -10.10
CA PRO A 70 30.57 4.42 -9.75
C PRO A 70 31.30 3.12 -10.10
N ARG A 71 31.54 2.28 -9.09
CA ARG A 71 32.14 0.96 -9.27
C ARG A 71 31.19 0.08 -10.10
N GLN A 72 31.72 -0.67 -11.05
CA GLN A 72 30.92 -1.58 -11.87
C GLN A 72 30.29 -2.67 -10.99
N ILE A 73 28.97 -2.87 -11.13
CA ILE A 73 28.23 -3.90 -10.40
C ILE A 73 28.64 -5.26 -10.97
N PRO A 74 29.07 -6.23 -10.14
CA PRO A 74 29.40 -7.57 -10.63
C PRO A 74 28.17 -8.25 -11.24
N GLU A 75 28.36 -9.09 -12.25
CA GLU A 75 27.25 -9.83 -12.87
C GLU A 75 26.55 -10.73 -11.84
N GLN A 76 25.29 -10.41 -11.54
CA GLN A 76 24.48 -11.14 -10.59
C GLN A 76 23.85 -12.37 -11.25
N ARG A 77 23.96 -13.54 -10.61
CA ARG A 77 23.27 -14.77 -11.02
C ARG A 77 21.74 -14.63 -10.93
N PHE A 78 21.00 -15.50 -11.63
CA PHE A 78 19.54 -15.45 -11.74
C PHE A 78 18.76 -15.27 -10.42
N TYR A 79 19.14 -15.98 -9.36
CA TYR A 79 18.49 -15.90 -8.03
C TYR A 79 18.79 -14.60 -7.28
N ARG A 80 19.79 -13.83 -7.71
CA ARG A 80 20.17 -12.53 -7.17
C ARG A 80 19.57 -11.36 -7.96
N HIS A 81 18.85 -11.63 -9.05
CA HIS A 81 18.18 -10.58 -9.79
C HIS A 81 17.13 -9.88 -8.91
N ALA A 82 17.16 -8.56 -8.95
CA ALA A 82 16.30 -7.66 -8.19
C ALA A 82 14.82 -8.07 -8.22
N VAL A 83 14.30 -8.38 -9.41
CA VAL A 83 12.89 -8.70 -9.61
C VAL A 83 12.48 -9.96 -8.84
N PHE A 84 13.36 -10.96 -8.78
CA PHE A 84 13.10 -12.21 -8.06
C PHE A 84 13.15 -12.02 -6.54
N GLY A 85 14.09 -11.18 -6.06
CA GLY A 85 14.16 -10.81 -4.65
C GLY A 85 12.94 -10.02 -4.18
N ILE A 86 12.47 -9.07 -5.00
CA ILE A 86 11.30 -8.23 -4.71
C ILE A 86 10.02 -9.09 -4.64
N THR A 87 9.82 -10.01 -5.58
CA THR A 87 8.62 -10.87 -5.57
C THR A 87 8.61 -11.82 -4.39
N ILE A 88 9.70 -12.53 -4.11
CA ILE A 88 9.80 -13.43 -2.95
C ILE A 88 9.67 -12.65 -1.64
N GLY A 89 10.29 -11.47 -1.55
CA GLY A 89 10.19 -10.59 -0.39
C GLY A 89 8.76 -10.19 -0.06
N GLY A 90 7.89 -10.07 -1.07
CA GLY A 90 6.47 -9.75 -0.89
C GLY A 90 5.58 -10.92 -0.49
N VAL A 91 6.05 -12.18 -0.59
CA VAL A 91 5.27 -13.37 -0.20
C VAL A 91 5.19 -13.52 1.32
N LEU A 92 6.28 -13.25 2.03
CA LEU A 92 6.34 -13.39 3.50
C LEU A 92 5.35 -12.46 4.23
N PRO A 93 5.29 -11.14 3.95
CA PRO A 93 4.34 -10.25 4.60
C PRO A 93 2.91 -10.61 4.23
N PHE A 94 2.67 -11.03 2.97
CA PHE A 94 1.36 -11.49 2.52
C PHE A 94 0.89 -12.74 3.28
N GLY A 95 1.77 -13.73 3.48
CA GLY A 95 1.45 -14.93 4.26
C GLY A 95 1.06 -14.62 5.70
N CYS A 96 1.79 -13.69 6.36
CA CYS A 96 1.52 -13.32 7.75
C CYS A 96 0.20 -12.57 7.96
N ILE A 97 -0.27 -11.82 6.95
CA ILE A 97 -1.54 -11.09 7.00
C ILE A 97 -2.70 -11.84 6.36
N PHE A 98 -2.46 -13.03 5.80
CA PHE A 98 -3.43 -13.73 4.95
C PHE A 98 -4.76 -14.00 5.66
N ILE A 99 -4.69 -14.50 6.89
CA ILE A 99 -5.86 -14.78 7.72
C ILE A 99 -6.59 -13.47 8.02
N GLN A 100 -5.85 -12.38 8.25
CA GLN A 100 -6.41 -11.07 8.51
C GLN A 100 -7.13 -10.49 7.29
N LEU A 101 -6.53 -10.60 6.11
CA LEU A 101 -7.19 -10.18 4.88
C LEU A 101 -8.50 -10.96 4.66
N PHE A 102 -8.54 -12.26 4.94
CA PHE A 102 -9.77 -13.05 4.85
C PHE A 102 -10.88 -12.51 5.75
N PHE A 103 -10.59 -12.29 7.04
CA PHE A 103 -11.58 -11.78 7.99
C PHE A 103 -12.02 -10.35 7.65
N ILE A 104 -11.12 -9.48 7.20
CA ILE A 104 -11.45 -8.11 6.80
C ILE A 104 -12.39 -8.13 5.59
N LEU A 105 -12.05 -8.87 4.54
CA LEU A 105 -12.90 -8.96 3.35
C LEU A 105 -14.27 -9.56 3.70
N ASN A 106 -14.30 -10.66 4.45
CA ASN A 106 -15.57 -11.29 4.86
C ASN A 106 -16.42 -10.32 5.71
N SER A 107 -15.82 -9.57 6.64
CA SER A 107 -16.54 -8.62 7.48
C SER A 107 -17.12 -7.43 6.71
N ILE A 108 -16.37 -6.89 5.73
CA ILE A 108 -16.83 -5.79 4.86
C ILE A 108 -18.05 -6.24 4.05
N TRP A 109 -17.99 -7.43 3.44
CA TRP A 109 -19.06 -7.94 2.58
C TRP A 109 -20.25 -8.53 3.36
N SER A 110 -20.06 -8.94 4.61
CA SER A 110 -21.13 -9.44 5.50
C SER A 110 -21.73 -8.33 6.41
N HIS A 111 -21.30 -7.08 6.26
CA HIS A 111 -21.77 -5.92 7.05
C HIS A 111 -21.59 -6.03 8.58
N GLN A 112 -20.70 -6.88 9.07
CA GLN A 112 -20.41 -7.08 10.50
C GLN A 112 -19.28 -6.14 10.99
N ILE A 113 -19.53 -4.83 10.92
CA ILE A 113 -18.49 -3.78 11.12
C ILE A 113 -17.94 -3.74 12.57
N TYR A 114 -18.69 -4.20 13.57
CA TYR A 114 -18.32 -4.09 14.98
C TYR A 114 -17.11 -4.95 15.39
N TYR A 115 -16.84 -6.07 14.71
CA TYR A 115 -15.67 -6.92 14.99
C TYR A 115 -14.37 -6.39 14.34
N MET A 116 -14.46 -5.32 13.55
CA MET A 116 -13.42 -4.95 12.59
C MET A 116 -12.32 -4.06 13.19
N PHE A 117 -12.63 -3.21 14.16
CA PHE A 117 -11.68 -2.18 14.63
C PHE A 117 -10.47 -2.77 15.37
N GLY A 118 -10.68 -3.69 16.34
CA GLY A 118 -9.58 -4.35 17.05
C GLY A 118 -8.74 -5.25 16.12
N PHE A 119 -9.39 -5.87 15.15
CA PHE A 119 -8.74 -6.74 14.18
C PHE A 119 -7.88 -5.97 13.16
N LEU A 120 -8.35 -4.81 12.71
CA LEU A 120 -7.60 -3.89 11.84
C LEU A 120 -6.33 -3.36 12.52
N LEU A 121 -6.40 -3.03 13.81
CA LEU A 121 -5.23 -2.59 14.59
C LEU A 121 -4.18 -3.71 14.69
N LEU A 122 -4.62 -4.93 14.98
CA LEU A 122 -3.73 -6.10 15.00
C LEU A 122 -3.08 -6.34 13.63
N ALA A 123 -3.88 -6.32 12.56
CA ALA A 123 -3.40 -6.51 11.18
C ALA A 123 -2.38 -5.43 10.78
N SER A 124 -2.64 -4.17 11.14
CA SER A 124 -1.73 -3.05 10.86
C SER A 124 -0.39 -3.21 11.58
N THR A 125 -0.42 -3.71 12.83
CA THR A 125 0.80 -3.92 13.63
C THR A 125 1.63 -5.08 13.10
N MET A 126 1.01 -6.22 12.81
CA MET A 126 1.69 -7.39 12.23
C MET A 126 2.30 -7.09 10.87
N LEU A 127 1.60 -6.29 10.06
CA LEU A 127 2.13 -5.83 8.79
C LEU A 127 3.37 -4.96 8.95
N MET A 128 3.40 -4.04 9.92
CA MET A 128 4.61 -3.24 10.15
C MET A 128 5.82 -4.11 10.54
N ILE A 129 5.60 -5.10 11.40
CA ILE A 129 6.67 -6.02 11.85
C ILE A 129 7.20 -6.82 10.66
N THR A 130 6.33 -7.41 9.86
CA THR A 130 6.74 -8.29 8.75
C THR A 130 7.34 -7.53 7.57
N VAL A 131 6.82 -6.33 7.26
CA VAL A 131 7.47 -5.43 6.29
C VAL A 131 8.85 -5.01 6.80
N SER A 132 9.00 -4.78 8.11
CA SER A 132 10.31 -4.43 8.68
C SER A 132 11.34 -5.56 8.55
N GLU A 133 10.94 -6.79 8.86
CA GLU A 133 11.79 -7.98 8.78
C GLU A 133 12.25 -8.26 7.34
N THR A 134 11.30 -8.23 6.39
CA THR A 134 11.60 -8.49 4.97
C THR A 134 12.48 -7.41 4.33
N CYS A 135 12.29 -6.15 4.72
CA CYS A 135 13.18 -5.06 4.27
C CYS A 135 14.60 -5.21 4.81
N ILE A 136 14.78 -5.61 6.08
CA ILE A 136 16.10 -5.84 6.66
C ILE A 136 16.82 -7.00 5.95
N LEU A 137 16.12 -8.12 5.74
CA LEU A 137 16.67 -9.29 5.05
C LEU A 137 17.13 -8.96 3.62
N LEU A 138 16.30 -8.23 2.86
CA LEU A 138 16.67 -7.83 1.51
C LEU A 138 17.78 -6.78 1.47
N CYS A 139 17.82 -5.86 2.45
CA CYS A 139 18.94 -4.94 2.61
C CYS A 139 20.26 -5.69 2.84
N TYR A 140 20.26 -6.74 3.67
CA TYR A 140 21.43 -7.58 3.90
C TYR A 140 21.92 -8.26 2.61
N PHE A 141 21.00 -8.89 1.86
CA PHE A 141 21.36 -9.52 0.59
C PHE A 141 21.87 -8.52 -0.45
N HIS A 142 21.34 -7.30 -0.45
CA HIS A 142 21.80 -6.22 -1.32
C HIS A 142 23.21 -5.74 -0.95
N LEU A 143 23.51 -5.58 0.35
CA LEU A 143 24.86 -5.24 0.81
C LEU A 143 25.87 -6.31 0.37
N CYS A 144 25.51 -7.60 0.48
CA CYS A 144 26.35 -8.70 0.00
C CYS A 144 26.52 -8.74 -1.54
N ALA A 145 25.70 -8.00 -2.29
CA ALA A 145 25.72 -7.95 -3.74
C ALA A 145 26.38 -6.67 -4.31
N GLU A 146 26.90 -5.78 -3.44
CA GLU A 146 27.54 -4.50 -3.79
C GLU A 146 26.72 -3.63 -4.77
N ASP A 147 25.38 -3.74 -4.77
CA ASP A 147 24.50 -3.01 -5.70
C ASP A 147 23.99 -1.71 -5.07
N TYR A 148 24.26 -0.59 -5.74
CA TYR A 148 23.94 0.77 -5.28
C TYR A 148 22.54 1.28 -5.68
N HIS A 149 21.76 0.52 -6.46
CA HIS A 149 20.38 0.90 -6.83
C HIS A 149 19.34 0.50 -5.76
N TRP A 150 19.57 0.84 -4.50
CA TRP A 150 18.76 0.36 -3.37
C TRP A 150 17.42 1.10 -3.21
N TRP A 151 17.39 2.43 -3.37
CA TRP A 151 16.21 3.28 -3.08
C TRP A 151 14.88 2.82 -3.70
N TRP A 152 14.84 2.63 -5.02
CA TRP A 152 13.60 2.22 -5.70
C TRP A 152 13.23 0.76 -5.42
N ARG A 153 14.22 -0.09 -5.15
CA ARG A 153 13.99 -1.52 -4.88
C ARG A 153 13.41 -1.74 -3.49
N SER A 154 13.87 -1.00 -2.48
CA SER A 154 13.30 -1.02 -1.12
C SER A 154 11.82 -0.67 -1.11
N TYR A 155 11.46 0.37 -1.85
CA TYR A 155 10.08 0.77 -2.03
C TYR A 155 9.26 -0.33 -2.73
N LEU A 156 9.78 -0.87 -3.84
CA LEU A 156 9.07 -1.90 -4.63
C LEU A 156 8.89 -3.22 -3.87
N THR A 157 9.84 -3.64 -3.04
CA THR A 157 9.71 -4.85 -2.22
C THR A 157 8.50 -4.77 -1.29
N GLY A 158 8.39 -3.69 -0.52
CA GLY A 158 7.24 -3.49 0.36
C GLY A 158 5.94 -3.41 -0.45
N ALA A 159 5.98 -2.69 -1.57
CA ALA A 159 4.81 -2.43 -2.40
C ALA A 159 4.31 -3.69 -3.15
N CYS A 160 5.18 -4.66 -3.47
CA CYS A 160 4.80 -5.91 -4.15
C CYS A 160 3.81 -6.76 -3.34
N THR A 161 3.77 -6.62 -2.01
CA THR A 161 2.74 -7.26 -1.15
C THR A 161 1.31 -6.92 -1.58
N ALA A 162 1.08 -5.72 -2.12
CA ALA A 162 -0.24 -5.29 -2.60
C ALA A 162 -0.67 -6.02 -3.88
N ILE A 163 0.27 -6.50 -4.70
CA ILE A 163 -0.03 -7.31 -5.88
C ILE A 163 -0.60 -8.66 -5.44
N TYR A 164 -0.01 -9.27 -4.41
CA TYR A 164 -0.54 -10.50 -3.80
C TYR A 164 -1.94 -10.30 -3.21
N PHE A 165 -2.17 -9.15 -2.55
CA PHE A 165 -3.50 -8.79 -2.05
C PHE A 165 -4.53 -8.61 -3.18
N PHE A 166 -4.15 -8.02 -4.31
CA PHE A 166 -5.02 -7.89 -5.47
C PHE A 166 -5.39 -9.25 -6.07
N MET A 167 -4.41 -10.15 -6.25
CA MET A 167 -4.67 -11.53 -6.70
C MET A 167 -5.61 -12.28 -5.75
N TYR A 168 -5.42 -12.11 -4.44
CA TYR A 168 -6.31 -12.70 -3.44
C TYR A 168 -7.73 -12.15 -3.51
N SER A 169 -7.89 -10.86 -3.78
CA SER A 169 -9.21 -10.24 -3.97
C SER A 169 -9.94 -10.78 -5.21
N ILE A 170 -9.22 -11.12 -6.29
CA ILE A 170 -9.81 -11.81 -7.46
C ILE A 170 -10.26 -13.23 -7.08
N TYR A 171 -9.45 -13.97 -6.31
CA TYR A 171 -9.84 -15.29 -5.81
C TYR A 171 -11.08 -15.21 -4.92
N PHE A 172 -11.14 -14.23 -4.02
CA PHE A 172 -12.27 -14.03 -3.11
C PHE A 172 -13.55 -13.64 -3.87
N PHE A 173 -13.44 -12.88 -4.96
CA PHE A 173 -14.56 -12.55 -5.84
C PHE A 173 -15.26 -13.81 -6.38
N HIS A 174 -14.51 -14.84 -6.80
CA HIS A 174 -15.09 -16.10 -7.26
C HIS A 174 -15.83 -16.89 -6.16
N LYS A 175 -15.50 -16.66 -4.88
CA LYS A 175 -16.19 -17.27 -3.74
C LYS A 175 -17.47 -16.53 -3.34
N LEU A 176 -17.56 -15.26 -3.68
CA LEU A 176 -18.72 -14.43 -3.42
C LEU A 176 -19.77 -14.64 -4.52
N THR A 177 -20.99 -15.04 -4.14
CA THR A 177 -22.13 -15.12 -5.06
C THR A 177 -22.74 -13.73 -5.28
N ILE A 178 -21.94 -12.77 -5.76
CA ILE A 178 -22.42 -11.42 -6.07
C ILE A 178 -23.08 -11.45 -7.45
N VAL A 179 -24.40 -11.20 -7.48
CA VAL A 179 -25.18 -11.07 -8.71
C VAL A 179 -25.46 -9.59 -8.95
N GLY A 180 -25.08 -9.08 -10.12
CA GLY A 180 -25.33 -7.69 -10.52
C GLY A 180 -24.07 -6.94 -10.96
N THR A 181 -24.18 -6.22 -12.08
CA THR A 181 -23.11 -5.39 -12.66
C THR A 181 -22.69 -4.26 -11.71
N THR A 182 -23.63 -3.64 -11.02
CA THR A 182 -23.41 -2.56 -10.05
C THR A 182 -22.55 -3.01 -8.88
N SER A 183 -22.89 -4.15 -8.28
CA SER A 183 -22.15 -4.75 -7.17
C SER A 183 -20.73 -5.18 -7.57
N LEU A 184 -20.54 -5.61 -8.82
CA LEU A 184 -19.22 -5.93 -9.37
C LEU A 184 -18.34 -4.67 -9.48
N VAL A 185 -18.88 -3.58 -10.03
CA VAL A 185 -18.14 -2.31 -10.14
C VAL A 185 -17.78 -1.76 -8.75
N LEU A 186 -18.70 -1.84 -7.79
CA LEU A 186 -18.44 -1.44 -6.40
C LEU A 186 -17.35 -2.31 -5.75
N TYR A 187 -17.40 -3.63 -5.94
CA TYR A 187 -16.38 -4.56 -5.45
C TYR A 187 -14.99 -4.20 -5.97
N PHE A 188 -14.83 -4.09 -7.29
CA PHE A 188 -13.53 -3.76 -7.88
C PHE A 188 -13.08 -2.33 -7.57
N GLY A 189 -14.02 -1.39 -7.46
CA GLY A 189 -13.72 -0.02 -7.06
C GLY A 189 -13.15 0.07 -5.64
N TYR A 190 -13.85 -0.46 -4.65
CA TYR A 190 -13.38 -0.41 -3.25
C TYR A 190 -12.11 -1.24 -3.03
N THR A 191 -12.02 -2.43 -3.65
CA THR A 191 -10.79 -3.25 -3.55
C THR A 191 -9.59 -2.55 -4.20
N SER A 192 -9.77 -1.84 -5.33
CA SER A 192 -8.68 -1.07 -5.93
C SER A 192 -8.17 0.05 -5.01
N ILE A 193 -9.08 0.76 -4.32
CA ILE A 193 -8.71 1.78 -3.32
C ILE A 193 -7.89 1.15 -2.19
N MET A 194 -8.36 0.01 -1.66
CA MET A 194 -7.66 -0.71 -0.59
C MET A 194 -6.27 -1.18 -1.03
N VAL A 195 -6.12 -1.72 -2.24
CA VAL A 195 -4.84 -2.19 -2.79
C VAL A 195 -3.86 -1.02 -2.97
N ILE A 196 -4.31 0.13 -3.49
CA ILE A 196 -3.47 1.33 -3.67
C ILE A 196 -3.01 1.87 -2.31
N LEU A 197 -3.92 1.93 -1.33
CA LEU A 197 -3.59 2.30 0.05
C LEU A 197 -2.52 1.37 0.63
N PHE A 198 -2.69 0.07 0.44
CA PHE A 198 -1.77 -0.94 0.93
C PHE A 198 -0.38 -0.80 0.29
N PHE A 199 -0.34 -0.65 -1.04
CA PHE A 199 0.89 -0.47 -1.83
C PHE A 199 1.72 0.72 -1.34
N LEU A 200 1.06 1.85 -1.09
CA LEU A 200 1.73 3.06 -0.61
C LEU A 200 2.17 2.91 0.85
N TYR A 201 1.33 2.34 1.71
CA TYR A 201 1.63 2.17 3.12
C TYR A 201 2.85 1.27 3.32
N THR A 202 2.88 0.11 2.67
CA THR A 202 4.00 -0.84 2.77
C THR A 202 5.26 -0.30 2.10
N GLY A 203 5.13 0.35 0.93
CA GLY A 203 6.27 0.92 0.21
C GLY A 203 6.97 2.05 0.97
N ILE A 204 6.21 2.97 1.58
CA ILE A 204 6.79 4.08 2.36
C ILE A 204 7.49 3.55 3.62
N LYS A 205 6.86 2.61 4.33
CA LYS A 205 7.44 2.02 5.55
C LYS A 205 8.72 1.25 5.26
N GLY A 206 8.74 0.47 4.17
CA GLY A 206 9.93 -0.27 3.75
C GLY A 206 11.10 0.65 3.39
N ASN A 207 10.85 1.72 2.63
CA ASN A 207 11.88 2.68 2.27
C ASN A 207 12.45 3.43 3.49
N MET A 208 11.59 3.86 4.41
CA MET A 208 12.00 4.59 5.62
C MET A 208 12.88 3.74 6.55
N LEU A 209 12.52 2.46 6.74
CA LEU A 209 13.27 1.59 7.63
C LEU A 209 14.64 1.24 7.06
N GLN A 210 14.74 1.03 5.75
CA GLN A 210 16.01 0.71 5.11
C GLN A 210 17.00 1.89 5.13
N LEU A 211 16.51 3.12 5.08
CA LEU A 211 17.32 4.32 5.28
C LEU A 211 17.93 4.36 6.70
N MET A 212 17.21 3.89 7.71
CA MET A 212 17.70 3.85 9.10
C MET A 212 18.74 2.76 9.34
N THR A 213 18.65 1.61 8.65
CA THR A 213 19.59 0.50 8.83
C THR A 213 20.85 0.58 7.97
N SER A 214 20.85 1.48 6.96
CA SER A 214 22.00 1.71 6.08
C SER A 214 22.87 2.90 6.52
N CYS A 215 22.45 3.64 7.55
CA CYS A 215 23.25 4.65 8.26
C CYS A 215 23.90 4.02 9.49
#